data_AF-A0A7S1MP55-F1
#
_entry.id   AF-A0A7S1MP55-F1
#
_cell.length_a   1.000
_cell.length_b   1.000
_cell.length_c   1.000
_cell.angle_alpha   90.00
_cell.angle_beta   90.00
_cell.angle_gamma   90.00
#
_symmetry.space_group_name_H-M   'P 1'
#
loop_
_entity.id
_entity.type
_entity.pdbx_description
1 polymer ?
#
loop_
_entity_poly.entity_id
_entity_poly.type
_entity_poly.pdbx_seq_one_letter_code
_entity_poly.pdbx_strand_id
1 'polypeptide(L)'
;LAKKKEEAKKKAEEDGGEAKEEDTKPMDINTDDIDVMSVEDVTDIGNGEPLFAHYTYEDWQLLSARYELHLLLHAFKKDLNDADRPSFTEKHLVFYFNKY
;
A
#
# COMPACT_ATOMS: atom_id res chain seq x y z
N LEU A 1 14.04 -5.47 -2.97
CA LEU A 1 13.26 -5.90 -4.16
C LEU A 1 13.85 -5.32 -5.46
N ALA A 2 14.15 -4.01 -5.55
CA ALA A 2 14.79 -3.38 -6.71
C ALA A 2 16.10 -4.04 -7.21
N LYS A 3 17.01 -4.44 -6.30
CA LYS A 3 18.29 -5.09 -6.68
C LYS A 3 18.14 -6.44 -7.40
N LYS A 4 17.15 -7.27 -7.02
CA LYS A 4 16.91 -8.57 -7.67
C LYS A 4 16.26 -8.40 -9.05
N LYS A 5 15.40 -7.40 -9.22
CA LYS A 5 14.80 -7.03 -10.52
C LYS A 5 15.86 -6.47 -11.49
N GLU A 6 16.82 -5.69 -10.98
CA GLU A 6 17.97 -5.21 -11.75
C GLU A 6 18.91 -6.34 -12.21
N GLU A 7 19.18 -7.33 -11.34
CA GLU A 7 20.00 -8.49 -11.68
C GLU A 7 19.32 -9.41 -12.72
N ALA A 8 18.00 -9.57 -12.64
CA ALA A 8 17.23 -10.32 -13.64
C ALA A 8 17.21 -9.59 -15.00
N LYS A 9 17.06 -8.27 -14.99
CA LYS A 9 17.06 -7.46 -16.23
C LYS A 9 18.43 -7.42 -16.92
N LYS A 10 19.52 -7.36 -16.15
CA LYS A 10 20.89 -7.44 -16.69
C LYS A 10 21.24 -8.79 -17.31
N LYS A 11 20.66 -9.88 -16.81
CA LYS A 11 20.84 -11.21 -17.43
C LYS A 11 20.05 -11.38 -18.73
N ALA A 12 18.86 -10.77 -18.85
CA ALA A 12 18.10 -10.71 -20.09
C ALA A 12 18.75 -9.77 -21.14
N GLU A 13 19.37 -8.69 -20.66
CA GLU A 13 20.52 -7.96 -21.22
C GLU A 13 21.45 -8.64 -22.23
N GLU A 14 22.14 -9.66 -21.70
CA GLU A 14 23.37 -10.25 -22.23
C GLU A 14 23.11 -11.40 -23.22
N ASP A 15 21.91 -11.99 -23.19
CA ASP A 15 21.53 -13.12 -24.02
C ASP A 15 20.47 -12.65 -25.03
N GLY A 16 20.92 -12.09 -26.16
CA GLY A 16 20.11 -11.41 -27.17
C GLY A 16 19.06 -12.29 -27.88
N GLY A 17 18.03 -12.71 -27.15
CA GLY A 17 16.92 -13.53 -27.60
C GLY A 17 15.59 -12.77 -27.58
N GLU A 18 14.79 -12.98 -28.62
CA GLU A 18 13.44 -12.46 -28.80
C GLU A 18 12.56 -12.65 -27.55
N ALA A 19 11.82 -11.61 -27.20
CA ALA A 19 10.84 -11.58 -26.11
C ALA A 19 9.74 -12.62 -26.33
N LYS A 20 9.97 -13.84 -25.84
CA LYS A 20 8.90 -14.73 -25.40
C LYS A 20 8.52 -14.27 -23.99
N GLU A 21 7.22 -14.06 -23.77
CA GLU A 21 6.63 -14.07 -22.42
C GLU A 21 6.99 -15.40 -21.77
N GLU A 22 8.16 -15.44 -21.11
CA GLU A 22 8.47 -16.47 -20.17
C GLU A 22 7.48 -16.32 -19.04
N ASP A 23 6.65 -17.36 -18.90
CA ASP A 23 5.84 -17.67 -17.73
C ASP A 23 6.75 -17.62 -16.49
N THR A 24 6.91 -16.42 -15.95
CA THR A 24 7.67 -16.15 -14.74
C THR A 24 6.93 -16.87 -13.63
N LYS A 25 7.41 -18.07 -13.28
CA LYS A 25 6.91 -18.80 -12.13
C LYS A 25 6.82 -17.81 -10.96
N PRO A 26 5.64 -17.70 -10.32
CA PRO A 26 5.46 -16.75 -9.23
C PRO A 26 6.55 -17.01 -8.20
N MET A 27 7.36 -15.99 -7.93
CA MET A 27 8.30 -16.06 -6.81
C MET A 27 7.45 -16.16 -5.54
N ASP A 28 7.78 -17.12 -4.69
CA ASP A 28 7.14 -17.23 -3.37
C ASP A 28 7.66 -16.07 -2.51
N ILE A 29 6.82 -15.04 -2.34
CA ILE A 29 7.14 -13.85 -1.54
C ILE A 29 6.35 -13.97 -0.23
N ASN A 30 7.05 -14.08 0.89
CA ASN A 30 6.43 -14.01 2.21
C ASN A 30 6.01 -12.56 2.51
N THR A 31 4.71 -12.29 2.61
CA THR A 31 4.16 -10.96 2.90
C THR A 31 4.57 -10.41 4.26
N ASP A 32 4.84 -11.28 5.25
CA ASP A 32 5.19 -10.85 6.61
C ASP A 32 6.60 -10.24 6.70
N ASP A 33 7.48 -10.57 5.75
CA ASP A 33 8.87 -10.10 5.70
C ASP A 33 9.06 -8.88 4.78
N ILE A 34 7.97 -8.40 4.15
CA ILE A 34 8.01 -7.24 3.24
C ILE A 34 8.05 -5.95 4.05
N ASP A 35 9.01 -5.08 3.75
CA ASP A 35 8.93 -3.67 4.16
C ASP A 35 7.85 -2.96 3.33
N VAL A 36 6.66 -2.83 3.93
CA VAL A 36 5.47 -2.22 3.32
C VAL A 36 5.72 -0.80 2.80
N MET A 37 6.63 -0.05 3.42
CA MET A 37 6.93 1.33 2.99
C MET A 37 7.79 1.38 1.73
N SER A 38 8.44 0.27 1.37
CA SER A 38 9.26 0.14 0.16
C SER A 38 8.49 -0.40 -1.04
N VAL A 39 7.20 -0.72 -0.86
CA VAL A 39 6.34 -1.25 -1.93
C VAL A 39 5.94 -0.10 -2.85
N GLU A 40 6.40 -0.18 -4.10
CA GLU A 40 6.08 0.82 -5.14
C GLU A 40 4.68 0.61 -5.74
N ASP A 41 4.25 -0.64 -5.88
CA ASP A 41 2.94 -1.03 -6.41
C ASP A 41 2.29 -2.04 -5.46
N VAL A 42 1.20 -1.63 -4.83
CA VAL A 42 0.46 -2.47 -3.88
C VAL A 42 -0.39 -3.53 -4.58
N THR A 43 -0.57 -3.43 -5.90
CA THR A 43 -1.37 -4.37 -6.70
C THR A 43 -0.54 -5.50 -7.32
N ASP A 44 0.79 -5.36 -7.33
CA ASP A 44 1.74 -6.41 -7.72
C ASP A 44 3.06 -6.25 -6.95
N ILE A 45 3.30 -7.15 -5.99
CA ILE A 45 4.53 -7.15 -5.18
C ILE A 45 5.72 -7.84 -5.87
N GLY A 46 5.58 -8.25 -7.13
CA GLY A 46 6.61 -8.84 -7.97
C GLY A 46 6.41 -10.34 -8.26
N ASN A 47 5.30 -10.92 -7.80
CA ASN A 47 4.88 -12.29 -8.10
C ASN A 47 3.51 -12.35 -8.78
N GLY A 48 2.93 -11.21 -9.17
CA GLY A 48 1.60 -11.12 -9.76
C GLY A 48 0.44 -11.08 -8.76
N GLU A 49 0.75 -11.05 -7.45
CA GLU A 49 -0.25 -10.91 -6.40
C GLU A 49 -0.20 -9.51 -5.75
N PRO A 50 -1.36 -8.97 -5.31
CA PRO A 50 -1.37 -7.73 -4.54
C PRO A 50 -0.86 -7.95 -3.11
N LEU A 51 -0.39 -6.88 -2.48
CA LEU A 51 0.08 -6.91 -1.09
C LEU A 51 -1.01 -7.39 -0.09
N PHE A 52 -2.27 -7.20 -0.45
CA PHE A 52 -3.44 -7.55 0.33
C PHE A 52 -4.11 -8.87 -0.11
N ALA A 53 -3.43 -9.71 -0.91
CA ALA A 53 -3.98 -10.96 -1.44
C ALA A 53 -4.48 -11.93 -0.35
N HIS A 54 -3.84 -11.89 0.83
CA HIS A 54 -4.13 -12.79 1.94
C HIS A 54 -4.79 -12.11 3.14
N TYR A 55 -5.34 -10.90 2.96
CA TYR A 55 -6.09 -10.23 4.02
C TYR A 55 -7.29 -11.06 4.47
N THR A 56 -7.41 -11.26 5.77
CA THR A 56 -8.61 -11.83 6.38
C THR A 56 -9.63 -10.73 6.69
N TYR A 57 -10.79 -11.13 7.22
CA TYR A 57 -11.85 -10.20 7.60
C TYR A 57 -11.34 -9.08 8.52
N GLU A 58 -10.52 -9.43 9.52
CA GLU A 58 -9.96 -8.51 10.49
C GLU A 58 -9.06 -7.45 9.85
N ASP A 59 -8.25 -7.83 8.85
CA ASP A 59 -7.40 -6.90 8.10
C ASP A 59 -8.24 -5.88 7.34
N TRP A 60 -9.32 -6.32 6.69
CA TRP A 60 -10.25 -5.43 5.99
C TRP A 60 -11.01 -4.49 6.94
N GLN A 61 -11.38 -4.95 8.13
CA GLN A 61 -12.00 -4.10 9.15
C GLN A 61 -11.01 -3.05 9.65
N LEU A 62 -9.76 -3.43 9.91
CA LEU A 62 -8.72 -2.51 10.34
C LEU A 62 -8.39 -1.47 9.27
N LEU A 63 -8.32 -1.89 7.99
CA LEU A 63 -8.12 -0.99 6.86
C LEU A 63 -9.28 0.01 6.74
N SER A 64 -10.53 -0.47 6.81
CA SER A 64 -11.72 0.38 6.74
C SER A 64 -11.70 1.45 7.84
N ALA A 65 -11.46 1.06 9.10
CA ALA A 65 -11.39 2.00 10.21
C ALA A 65 -10.26 3.04 10.03
N ARG A 66 -9.07 2.62 9.56
CA ARG A 66 -7.96 3.55 9.27
C ARG A 66 -8.31 4.52 8.15
N TYR A 67 -8.95 4.03 7.10
CA TYR A 67 -9.35 4.84 5.95
C TYR A 67 -10.40 5.88 6.34
N GLU A 68 -11.43 5.51 7.10
CA GLU A 68 -12.45 6.41 7.61
C GLU A 68 -11.83 7.52 8.49
N LEU A 69 -10.96 7.16 9.43
CA LEU A 69 -10.26 8.13 10.28
C LEU A 69 -9.33 9.04 9.47
N HIS A 70 -8.65 8.51 8.45
CA HIS A 70 -7.81 9.30 7.56
C HIS A 70 -8.62 10.34 6.79
N LEU A 71 -9.74 9.93 6.16
CA LEU A 71 -10.63 10.85 5.46
C LEU A 71 -11.20 11.90 6.40
N LEU A 72 -11.59 11.52 7.61
CA LEU A 72 -12.07 12.45 8.63
C LEU A 72 -11.04 13.55 8.96
N LEU A 73 -9.77 13.19 9.13
CA LEU A 73 -8.71 14.16 9.40
C LEU A 73 -8.51 15.13 8.22
N HIS A 74 -8.57 14.60 7.00
CA HIS A 74 -8.51 15.40 5.79
C HIS A 74 -9.72 16.34 5.66
N ALA A 75 -10.93 15.87 5.95
CA ALA A 75 -12.16 16.66 5.95
C ALA A 75 -12.10 17.76 7.01
N PHE A 76 -11.68 17.44 8.24
CA PHE A 76 -11.50 18.40 9.32
C PHE A 76 -10.54 19.52 8.93
N LYS A 77 -9.35 19.18 8.42
CA LYS A 77 -8.33 20.16 8.01
C LYS A 77 -8.86 21.10 6.93
N LYS A 78 -9.63 20.57 5.97
CA LYS A 78 -10.22 21.33 4.88
C LYS A 78 -11.36 22.25 5.35
N ASP A 79 -12.23 21.76 6.23
CA ASP A 79 -13.41 22.49 6.74
C ASP A 79 -13.01 23.61 7.71
N LEU A 80 -12.06 23.33 8.62
CA LEU A 80 -11.61 24.30 9.60
C LEU A 80 -10.75 25.42 8.97
N ASN A 81 -9.93 25.08 7.97
CA ASN A 81 -9.10 26.01 7.20
C ASN A 81 -8.28 26.99 8.08
N ASP A 82 -7.80 26.51 9.22
CA ASP A 82 -7.01 27.27 10.19
C ASP A 82 -5.64 26.57 10.40
N ALA A 83 -4.57 27.26 10.03
CA ALA A 83 -3.21 26.73 10.12
C ALA A 83 -2.75 26.54 11.58
N ASP A 84 -3.29 27.31 12.52
CA ASP A 84 -2.93 27.23 13.94
C ASP A 84 -3.65 26.06 14.64
N ARG A 85 -4.63 25.44 13.97
CA ARG A 85 -5.39 24.29 14.48
C ARG A 85 -5.37 23.13 13.48
N PRO A 86 -4.23 22.42 13.35
CA PRO A 86 -4.06 21.37 12.35
C PRO A 86 -4.83 20.07 12.65
N SER A 87 -5.34 19.90 13.87
CA SER A 87 -6.05 18.68 14.31
C SER A 87 -6.99 18.96 15.50
N PHE A 88 -7.59 17.91 16.06
CA PHE A 88 -8.47 17.94 17.23
C PHE A 88 -8.06 16.86 18.25
N THR A 89 -8.55 16.99 19.48
CA THR A 89 -8.28 16.03 20.56
C THR A 89 -9.21 14.83 20.48
N GLU A 90 -8.78 13.66 20.95
CA GLU A 90 -9.56 12.42 20.93
C GLU A 90 -10.99 12.56 21.46
N LYS A 91 -11.21 13.43 22.46
CA LYS A 91 -12.54 13.73 23.03
C LYS A 91 -13.56 14.23 21.99
N HIS A 92 -13.09 14.83 20.90
CA HIS A 92 -13.95 15.34 19.83
C HIS A 92 -14.11 14.34 18.67
N LEU A 93 -13.45 13.18 18.73
CA LEU A 93 -13.48 12.19 17.65
C LEU A 93 -14.91 11.78 17.30
N VAL A 94 -15.72 11.41 18.31
CA VAL A 94 -17.12 11.00 18.10
C VAL A 94 -17.92 12.12 17.43
N PHE A 95 -17.70 13.38 17.81
CA PHE A 95 -18.39 14.51 17.20
C PHE A 95 -18.04 14.64 15.71
N TYR A 96 -16.74 14.65 15.37
CA TYR A 96 -16.32 14.81 13.98
C TYR A 96 -16.61 13.57 13.13
N PHE A 97 -16.60 12.37 13.71
CA PHE A 97 -16.91 11.12 13.03
C PHE A 97 -18.38 11.03 12.61
N ASN A 98 -19.30 11.64 13.37
CA ASN A 98 -20.70 11.73 12.97
C ASN A 98 -21.00 12.92 12.04
N LYS A 99 -20.09 13.90 11.96
CA LYS A 99 -20.29 15.12 11.17
C LYS A 99 -19.98 14.89 9.68
N TYR A 100 -18.96 14.10 9.40
CA TYR A 100 -18.47 13.81 8.04
C TYR A 100 -18.86 12.39 7.62
#